data_AF-A0A1F9A472-F1
#
_entry.id   AF-A0A1F9A472-F1
#
_cell.length_a   1.000
_cell.length_b   1.000
_cell.length_c   1.000
_cell.angle_alpha   90.00
_cell.angle_beta   90.00
_cell.angle_gamma   90.00
#
_symmetry.space_group_name_H-M   'P 1'
#
loop_
_entity.id
_entity.type
_entity.pdbx_description
1 polymer ?
#
loop_
_entity_poly.entity_id
_entity_poly.type
_entity_poly.pdbx_seq_one_letter_code
_entity_poly.pdbx_strand_id
1 'polypeptide(L)'
;MRQFIASKVLRVNGEPSPCECEPGVICAYCVQAGLLLWEREERPGSARTEKLCAEIQRVGVRRVARSLGTRHQTVLAWVKSGRVNPSKLAKVESVLATLA
;
A
#
# COMPACT_ATOMS: atom_id res chain seq x y z
N MET A 1 16.24 -18.92 -0.67
CA MET A 1 15.88 -17.74 0.16
C MET A 1 16.93 -16.68 -0.06
N ARG A 2 16.56 -15.46 -0.49
CA ARG A 2 17.49 -14.33 -0.53
C ARG A 2 17.71 -13.84 0.91
N GLN A 3 18.96 -13.83 1.38
CA GLN A 3 19.30 -13.29 2.70
C GLN A 3 19.03 -11.78 2.68
N PHE A 4 18.13 -11.32 3.55
CA PHE A 4 17.83 -9.90 3.72
C PHE A 4 18.54 -9.40 4.98
N ILE A 5 19.64 -8.68 4.80
CA ILE A 5 20.25 -7.91 5.87
C ILE A 5 19.44 -6.61 5.93
N ALA A 6 18.81 -6.30 7.06
CA ALA A 6 18.12 -5.03 7.22
C ALA A 6 19.16 -3.93 6.99
N SER A 7 19.09 -3.26 5.83
CA SER A 7 19.91 -2.09 5.62
C SER A 7 19.57 -1.08 6.72
N LYS A 8 20.56 -0.34 7.22
CA LYS A 8 20.37 0.75 8.21
C LYS A 8 19.34 1.82 7.79
N VAL A 9 18.76 1.68 6.60
CA VAL A 9 17.72 2.51 6.01
C VAL A 9 16.32 2.14 6.50
N LEU A 10 16.10 0.91 6.99
CA LEU A 10 14.82 0.49 7.56
C LEU A 10 14.65 1.03 8.97
N ARG A 11 13.67 1.94 9.13
CA ARG A 11 13.26 2.47 10.42
C ARG A 11 12.20 1.58 11.06
N VAL A 12 12.45 1.12 12.28
CA VAL A 12 11.47 0.41 13.11
C VAL A 12 10.98 1.43 14.15
N ASN A 13 9.67 1.68 14.21
CA ASN A 13 9.08 2.72 15.07
C ASN A 13 9.62 4.15 14.88
N GLY A 14 10.12 4.48 13.68
CA GLY A 14 10.67 5.81 13.37
C GLY A 14 12.16 5.97 13.68
N GLU A 15 12.78 5.01 14.36
CA GLU A 15 14.21 4.98 14.68
C GLU A 15 14.98 4.04 13.75
N PRO A 16 16.24 4.36 13.38
CA PRO A 16 17.08 3.45 12.63
C PRO A 16 17.31 2.16 13.43
N SER A 17 17.23 1.01 12.76
CA SER A 17 17.47 -0.28 13.42
C SER A 17 18.90 -0.30 14.03
N PRO A 18 19.08 -0.69 15.31
CA PRO A 18 20.39 -0.76 15.98
C PRO A 18 21.27 -1.92 15.48
N CYS A 19 20.95 -2.45 14.31
CA CYS A 19 21.55 -3.62 13.72
C CYS A 19 22.97 -3.32 13.19
N GLU A 20 23.95 -4.02 13.74
CA GLU A 20 25.34 -4.10 13.24
C GLU A 20 25.63 -5.44 12.55
N CYS A 21 24.62 -6.05 11.90
CA CYS A 21 24.76 -7.37 11.30
C CYS A 21 25.68 -7.35 10.06
N GLU A 22 26.65 -8.26 10.03
CA GLU A 22 27.52 -8.52 8.88
C GLU A 22 26.87 -9.52 7.89
N PRO A 23 27.36 -9.59 6.63
CA PRO A 23 26.93 -10.62 5.69
C PRO A 23 27.09 -12.04 6.26
N GLY A 24 25.96 -12.73 6.45
CA GLY A 24 25.91 -14.09 7.00
C GLY A 24 25.41 -14.19 8.45
N VAL A 25 25.31 -13.07 9.18
CA VAL A 25 24.72 -13.01 10.53
C VAL A 25 23.39 -12.26 10.46
N ILE A 26 22.30 -12.87 10.95
CA ILE A 26 20.95 -12.28 10.90
C ILE A 26 20.44 -12.15 12.34
N CYS A 27 20.21 -10.92 12.82
CA CYS A 27 19.58 -10.70 14.12
C CYS A 27 18.04 -10.72 14.02
N ALA A 28 17.36 -10.75 15.18
CA ALA A 28 15.91 -10.72 15.25
C ALA A 28 15.27 -9.53 14.50
N TYR A 29 15.93 -8.36 14.47
CA TYR A 29 15.47 -7.19 13.73
C TYR A 29 15.58 -7.37 12.21
N CYS A 30 16.63 -8.02 11.72
CA CYS A 30 16.75 -8.34 10.29
C CYS A 30 15.67 -9.33 9.84
N VAL A 31 15.35 -10.32 10.68
CA VAL A 31 14.25 -11.25 10.43
C VAL A 31 12.91 -10.50 10.39
N GLN A 32 12.62 -9.63 11.36
CA GLN A 32 11.39 -8.84 11.37
C GLN A 32 11.28 -7.91 10.15
N ALA A 33 12.35 -7.20 9.80
CA ALA A 33 12.35 -6.33 8.63
C ALA A 33 12.16 -7.13 7.32
N GLY A 34 12.80 -8.29 7.21
CA GLY A 34 12.61 -9.22 6.09
C GLY A 34 11.18 -9.73 5.99
N LEU A 35 10.55 -10.07 7.12
CA LEU A 35 9.14 -10.49 7.16
C LEU A 35 8.19 -9.35 6.76
N LEU A 36 8.43 -8.12 7.22
CA LEU A 36 7.62 -6.95 6.84
C LEU A 36 7.76 -6.62 5.35
N LEU A 37 8.97 -6.72 4.81
CA LEU A 37 9.21 -6.57 3.37
C LEU A 37 8.55 -7.68 2.58
N TRP A 38 8.69 -8.92 3.01
CA TRP A 38 8.05 -10.06 2.39
C TRP A 38 6.53 -9.96 2.41
N GLU A 39 5.91 -9.52 3.51
CA GLU A 39 4.46 -9.30 3.57
C GLU A 39 4.01 -8.18 2.62
N ARG A 40 4.82 -7.13 2.46
CA ARG A 40 4.58 -6.06 1.48
C ARG A 40 4.73 -6.56 0.04
N GLU A 41 5.73 -7.40 -0.22
CA GLU A 41 6.00 -7.98 -1.55
C GLU A 41 5.03 -9.09 -1.94
N GLU A 42 4.49 -9.85 -0.97
CA GLU A 42 3.44 -10.86 -1.20
C GLU A 42 2.05 -10.25 -1.35
N ARG A 43 1.81 -9.04 -0.83
CA ARG A 43 0.54 -8.31 -1.00
C ARG A 43 0.69 -7.00 -1.78
N PRO A 44 1.26 -7.00 -3.01
CA PRO A 44 1.43 -5.77 -3.79
C PRO A 44 0.09 -5.14 -4.17
N GLY A 45 -0.98 -5.94 -4.22
CA GLY A 45 -2.35 -5.47 -4.46
C GLY A 45 -2.88 -4.53 -3.36
N SER A 46 -2.51 -4.75 -2.08
CA SER A 46 -3.09 -3.98 -0.96
C SER A 46 -2.56 -2.55 -0.91
N ALA A 47 -1.25 -2.36 -1.09
CA ALA A 47 -0.64 -1.03 -1.09
C ALA A 47 -1.16 -0.13 -2.23
N ARG A 48 -1.44 -0.73 -3.41
CA ARG A 48 -2.03 -0.02 -4.55
C ARG A 48 -3.48 0.39 -4.27
N THR A 49 -4.31 -0.53 -3.77
CA THR A 49 -5.70 -0.21 -3.41
C THR A 49 -5.82 0.75 -2.25
N GLU A 50 -4.92 0.70 -1.27
CA GLU A 50 -4.88 1.64 -0.16
C GLU A 50 -4.59 3.06 -0.63
N LYS A 51 -3.58 3.25 -1.49
CA LYS A 51 -3.28 4.56 -2.10
C LYS A 51 -4.48 5.11 -2.87
N LEU A 52 -5.12 4.27 -3.67
CA LEU A 52 -6.33 4.64 -4.41
C LEU A 52 -7.47 5.06 -3.48
N CYS A 53 -7.73 4.29 -2.42
CA CYS A 53 -8.76 4.62 -1.45
C CYS A 53 -8.48 5.95 -0.74
N ALA A 54 -7.21 6.23 -0.39
CA ALA A 54 -6.81 7.51 0.19
C ALA A 54 -7.02 8.69 -0.78
N GLU A 55 -6.67 8.53 -2.06
CA GLU A 55 -6.95 9.55 -3.07
C GLU A 55 -8.44 9.78 -3.31
N ILE A 56 -9.24 8.72 -3.34
CA ILE A 56 -10.71 8.84 -3.45
C ILE A 56 -11.28 9.62 -2.27
N GLN A 57 -10.77 9.41 -1.05
CA GLN A 57 -11.15 10.19 0.12
C GLN A 57 -10.75 11.67 -0.03
N ARG A 58 -9.53 11.94 -0.52
CA ARG A 58 -9.02 13.31 -0.74
C ARG A 58 -9.84 14.08 -1.77
N VAL A 59 -10.15 13.47 -2.91
CA VAL A 59 -10.91 14.10 -4.01
C VAL A 59 -12.41 14.16 -3.67
N GLY A 60 -12.90 13.19 -2.90
CA GLY A 60 -14.28 13.08 -2.46
C GLY A 60 -15.07 12.00 -3.20
N VAL A 61 -15.64 11.07 -2.42
CA VAL A 61 -16.39 9.88 -2.88
C VAL A 61 -17.48 10.22 -3.91
N ARG A 62 -18.26 11.29 -3.70
CA ARG A 62 -19.35 11.69 -4.60
C ARG A 62 -18.85 12.20 -5.96
N ARG A 63 -17.70 12.85 -5.99
CA ARG A 63 -17.10 13.39 -7.23
C ARG A 63 -16.53 12.26 -8.08
N VAL A 64 -15.83 11.34 -7.43
CA VAL A 64 -15.30 10.13 -8.08
C VAL A 64 -16.45 9.24 -8.60
N ALA A 65 -17.49 9.03 -7.80
CA ALA A 65 -18.64 8.23 -8.21
C ALA A 65 -19.35 8.78 -9.46
N ARG A 66 -19.54 10.12 -9.52
CA ARG A 66 -20.10 10.79 -10.71
C ARG A 66 -19.24 10.57 -11.95
N SER A 67 -17.93 10.77 -11.81
CA SER A 67 -16.98 10.63 -12.93
C SER A 67 -16.86 9.18 -13.42
N LEU A 68 -17.05 8.21 -12.53
CA LEU A 68 -17.09 6.78 -12.89
C LEU A 68 -18.43 6.31 -13.44
N GLY A 69 -19.50 7.12 -13.33
CA GLY A 69 -20.87 6.71 -13.66
C GLY A 69 -21.40 5.62 -12.73
N THR A 70 -21.02 5.63 -11.45
CA THR A 70 -21.44 4.61 -10.47
C THR A 70 -22.17 5.23 -9.28
N ARG A 71 -22.86 4.40 -8.50
CA ARG A 71 -23.50 4.84 -7.26
C ARG A 71 -22.43 5.18 -6.22
N HIS A 72 -22.61 6.31 -5.53
CA HIS A 72 -21.68 6.75 -4.48
C HIS A 72 -21.49 5.71 -3.37
N GLN A 73 -22.53 4.91 -3.06
CA GLN A 73 -22.45 3.82 -2.09
C GLN A 73 -21.44 2.75 -2.49
N THR A 74 -21.30 2.46 -3.79
CA THR A 74 -20.33 1.49 -4.29
C THR A 74 -18.90 1.97 -4.06
N VAL A 75 -18.63 3.24 -4.36
CA VAL A 75 -17.31 3.84 -4.11
C VAL A 75 -17.03 3.95 -2.60
N LEU A 76 -18.04 4.28 -1.80
CA LEU A 76 -17.93 4.27 -0.34
C LEU A 76 -17.60 2.87 0.21
N ALA A 77 -18.21 1.83 -0.35
CA ALA A 77 -17.93 0.44 0.03
C ALA A 77 -16.49 0.04 -0.30
N TRP A 78 -15.92 0.50 -1.41
CA TRP A 78 -14.51 0.26 -1.74
C TRP A 78 -13.58 0.89 -0.72
N VAL A 79 -13.83 2.16 -0.39
CA VAL A 79 -13.05 2.90 0.60
C VAL A 79 -13.13 2.23 1.98
N LYS A 80 -14.33 1.80 2.41
CA LYS A 80 -14.52 1.11 3.70
C LYS A 80 -13.87 -0.27 3.76
N SER A 81 -13.93 -1.02 2.67
CA SER A 81 -13.37 -2.38 2.60
C SER A 81 -11.88 -2.40 2.28
N GLY A 82 -11.30 -1.26 1.89
CA GLY A 82 -9.93 -1.18 1.37
C GLY A 82 -9.75 -1.95 0.05
N ARG A 83 -10.84 -2.33 -0.62
CA ARG A 83 -10.82 -3.17 -1.82
C ARG A 83 -11.56 -2.51 -2.96
N VAL A 84 -10.86 -2.29 -4.06
CA VAL A 84 -11.46 -1.86 -5.33
C VAL A 84 -11.61 -3.08 -6.22
N ASN A 85 -12.71 -3.16 -6.97
CA ASN A 85 -12.89 -4.24 -7.93
C ASN A 85 -11.74 -4.22 -8.97
N PRO A 86 -10.99 -5.33 -9.17
CA PRO A 86 -9.84 -5.37 -10.05
C PRO A 86 -10.14 -4.89 -11.47
N SER A 87 -11.30 -5.25 -12.02
CA SER A 87 -11.74 -4.87 -13.36
C SER A 87 -11.99 -3.37 -13.51
N LYS A 88 -12.13 -2.64 -12.40
CA LYS A 88 -12.38 -1.19 -12.38
C LYS A 88 -11.14 -0.37 -12.01
N LEU A 89 -10.04 -0.99 -11.58
CA LEU A 89 -8.83 -0.31 -11.12
C LEU A 89 -8.28 0.70 -12.14
N ALA A 90 -8.04 0.26 -13.38
CA ALA A 90 -7.50 1.13 -14.43
C ALA A 90 -8.39 2.35 -14.72
N LYS A 91 -9.71 2.16 -14.67
CA LYS A 91 -10.68 3.25 -14.87
C LYS A 91 -10.69 4.22 -13.69
N VAL A 92 -10.58 3.72 -12.46
CA VAL A 92 -10.49 4.55 -11.25
C VAL A 92 -9.22 5.39 -11.27
N GLU A 93 -8.07 4.80 -11.63
CA GLU A 93 -6.79 5.50 -11.75
C GLU A 93 -6.85 6.62 -12.78
N SER A 94 -7.38 6.33 -13.98
CA SER A 94 -7.58 7.35 -15.02
C SER A 94 -8.45 8.51 -14.52
N VAL A 95 -9.56 8.22 -13.84
CA VAL A 95 -10.46 9.25 -13.32
C VAL A 95 -9.78 10.08 -12.23
N LEU A 96 -9.03 9.46 -11.33
CA LEU A 96 -8.31 10.19 -10.28
C LEU A 96 -7.21 11.08 -10.86
N ALA A 97 -6.49 10.62 -11.89
CA ALA A 97 -5.49 11.41 -12.59
C ALA A 97 -6.08 12.66 -13.29
N THR A 98 -7.33 12.59 -13.77
CA THR A 98 -8.02 13.75 -14.36
C THR A 98 -8.62 14.70 -13.31
N LEU A 99 -8.91 14.21 -12.10
CA LEU A 99 -9.56 14.99 -11.03
C LEU A 99 -8.60 15.59 -10.01
N ALA A 100 -7.36 15.10 -9.94
CA ALA A 100 -6.28 15.59 -9.10
C ALA A 100 -5.67 16.88 -9.65
#